data_AF-A0A8T4LDV5-F1
#
_entry.id   AF-A0A8T4LDV5-F1
#
_cell.length_a   1.000
_cell.length_b   1.000
_cell.length_c   1.000
_cell.angle_alpha   90.00
_cell.angle_beta   90.00
_cell.angle_gamma   90.00
#
_symmetry.space_group_name_H-M   'P 1'
#
loop_
_entity.id
_entity.type
_entity.pdbx_description
1 polymer ?
#
loop_
_entity_poly.entity_id
_entity_poly.type
_entity_poly.pdbx_seq_one_letter_code
_entity_poly.pdbx_strand_id
1 'polypeptide(L)'
;PDILDKKMTRKFESDMEKIRMHKLKSDVVLENAYKTLLKISGNIEKHKSNIGNELGDALHEMRITANFLMKCNKCNIGSVRIIHSKRTGKQFAACDGYPKCKNTYPLPHCRSMELL
;
A
#
# COMPACT_ATOMS: atom_id res chain seq x y z
N PRO A 1 12.78 -10.29 -1.00
CA PRO A 1 12.25 -11.45 -0.25
C PRO A 1 12.41 -12.72 -1.09
N ASP A 2 12.66 -13.87 -0.48
CA ASP A 2 12.96 -15.13 -1.19
C ASP A 2 11.91 -15.45 -2.28
N ILE A 3 10.62 -15.14 -2.06
CA ILE A 3 9.52 -15.40 -3.01
C ILE A 3 9.60 -14.60 -4.33
N LEU A 4 10.30 -13.47 -4.33
CA LEU A 4 10.50 -12.64 -5.54
C LEU A 4 11.86 -12.92 -6.22
N ASP A 5 12.65 -13.84 -5.66
CA ASP A 5 13.99 -14.13 -6.19
C ASP A 5 13.93 -15.03 -7.43
N LYS A 6 14.61 -14.60 -8.51
CA LYS A 6 14.66 -15.32 -9.79
C LYS A 6 15.20 -16.76 -9.64
N LYS A 7 16.10 -17.02 -8.69
CA LYS A 7 16.66 -18.38 -8.50
C LYS A 7 15.60 -19.33 -7.95
N MET A 8 14.70 -18.84 -7.10
CA MET A 8 13.59 -19.66 -6.59
C MET A 8 12.67 -20.08 -7.74
N THR A 9 12.24 -19.13 -8.59
CA THR A 9 11.40 -19.41 -9.76
C THR A 9 12.05 -20.45 -10.67
N ARG A 10 13.34 -20.28 -11.00
CA ARG A 10 14.10 -21.20 -11.85
C ARG A 10 14.18 -22.62 -11.26
N LYS A 11 14.31 -22.72 -9.94
CA LYS A 11 14.34 -24.01 -9.24
C LYS A 11 13.01 -24.75 -9.38
N PHE A 12 11.89 -24.06 -9.12
CA PHE A 12 10.55 -24.67 -9.25
C PHE A 12 10.26 -25.11 -10.69
N GLU A 13 10.59 -24.30 -11.68
CA GLU A 13 10.46 -24.68 -13.11
C GLU A 13 11.23 -25.97 -13.43
N SER A 14 12.47 -26.08 -12.93
CA SER A 14 13.29 -27.28 -13.11
C SER A 14 12.68 -28.50 -12.41
N ASP A 15 12.11 -28.33 -11.23
CA ASP A 15 11.48 -29.43 -10.50
C ASP A 15 10.16 -29.88 -11.17
N MET A 16 9.40 -28.96 -11.78
CA MET A 16 8.23 -29.30 -12.59
C MET A 16 8.59 -30.07 -13.87
N GLU A 17 9.71 -29.71 -14.53
CA GLU A 17 10.25 -30.49 -15.65
C GLU A 17 10.57 -31.93 -15.23
N LYS A 18 11.23 -32.10 -14.08
CA LYS A 18 11.57 -33.44 -13.58
C LYS A 18 10.33 -34.28 -13.26
N ILE A 19 9.25 -33.66 -12.77
CA ILE A 19 7.97 -34.34 -12.58
C ILE A 19 7.40 -34.81 -13.92
N ARG A 20 7.38 -33.92 -14.93
CA ARG A 20 6.95 -34.27 -16.30
C ARG A 20 7.76 -35.44 -16.88
N MET A 21 9.07 -35.46 -16.66
CA MET A 21 9.94 -36.56 -17.10
C MET A 21 9.84 -37.82 -16.22
N HIS A 22 8.92 -37.89 -15.25
CA HIS A 22 8.80 -38.96 -14.25
C HIS A 22 10.09 -39.23 -13.44
N LYS A 23 10.99 -38.25 -13.35
CA LYS A 23 12.26 -38.32 -12.60
C LYS A 23 12.11 -37.88 -11.14
N LEU A 24 10.98 -37.25 -10.80
CA LEU A 24 10.71 -36.71 -9.48
C LEU A 24 9.22 -36.88 -9.15
N LYS A 25 8.91 -37.25 -7.92
CA LYS A 25 7.52 -37.32 -7.45
C LYS A 25 7.02 -35.94 -7.04
N SER A 26 5.74 -35.67 -7.33
CA SER A 26 5.05 -34.43 -6.94
C SER A 26 5.13 -34.16 -5.45
N ASP A 27 5.03 -35.20 -4.63
CA ASP A 27 4.95 -35.08 -3.16
C ASP A 27 6.20 -34.41 -2.58
N VAL A 28 7.37 -34.73 -3.13
CA VAL A 28 8.65 -34.14 -2.72
C VAL A 28 8.70 -32.65 -3.03
N VAL A 29 8.17 -32.25 -4.20
CA VAL A 29 8.14 -30.83 -4.60
C VAL A 29 7.15 -30.06 -3.74
N LEU A 30 5.98 -30.65 -3.45
CA LEU A 30 4.99 -30.06 -2.57
C LEU A 30 5.54 -29.86 -1.15
N GLU A 31 6.20 -30.86 -0.57
CA GLU A 31 6.80 -30.74 0.77
C GLU A 31 7.83 -29.61 0.83
N ASN A 32 8.68 -29.49 -0.19
CA ASN A 32 9.65 -28.40 -0.31
C ASN A 32 8.97 -27.02 -0.47
N ALA A 33 7.88 -26.95 -1.24
CA ALA A 33 7.11 -25.73 -1.39
C ALA A 33 6.50 -25.29 -0.05
N TYR A 34 5.87 -26.20 0.68
CA TYR A 34 5.29 -25.91 2.00
C TYR A 34 6.35 -25.41 2.99
N LYS A 35 7.50 -26.07 3.08
CA LYS A 35 8.62 -25.63 3.94
C LYS A 35 9.09 -24.22 3.59
N THR A 36 9.18 -23.92 2.29
CA THR A 36 9.61 -22.60 1.81
C THR A 36 8.58 -21.53 2.15
N LEU A 37 7.29 -21.80 1.94
CA LEU A 37 6.20 -20.89 2.28
C LEU A 37 6.15 -20.58 3.78
N LEU A 38 6.29 -21.59 4.64
CA LEU A 38 6.32 -21.42 6.10
C LEU A 38 7.49 -20.54 6.56
N LYS A 39 8.67 -20.72 5.95
CA LYS A 39 9.83 -19.86 6.23
C LYS A 39 9.53 -18.39 5.87
N ILE A 40 8.92 -18.17 4.70
CA ILE A 40 8.64 -16.82 4.19
C ILE A 40 7.53 -16.16 4.99
N SER A 41 6.43 -16.88 5.27
CA SER A 41 5.33 -16.36 6.10
C SER A 41 5.82 -15.99 7.49
N GLY A 42 6.66 -16.83 8.11
CA GLY A 42 7.27 -16.53 9.41
C GLY A 42 8.16 -15.29 9.38
N ASN A 43 8.90 -15.07 8.30
CA ASN A 43 9.70 -13.85 8.13
C ASN A 43 8.82 -12.59 7.96
N ILE A 44 7.75 -12.67 7.17
CA ILE A 44 6.80 -11.57 7.00
C ILE A 44 6.14 -11.23 8.35
N GLU A 45 5.75 -12.25 9.11
CA GLU A 45 5.08 -12.07 10.39
C GLU A 45 5.99 -11.40 11.43
N LYS A 46 7.28 -11.77 11.47
CA LYS A 46 8.28 -11.10 12.32
C LYS A 46 8.47 -9.62 11.98
N HIS A 47 8.34 -9.25 10.71
CA HIS A 47 8.54 -7.86 10.23
C HIS A 47 7.22 -7.13 9.94
N LYS A 48 6.06 -7.70 10.30
CA LYS A 48 4.73 -7.20 9.94
C LYS A 48 4.51 -5.75 10.34
N SER A 49 4.94 -5.37 11.55
CA SER A 49 4.80 -4.00 12.06
C SER A 49 5.63 -3.01 11.25
N ASN A 50 6.91 -3.32 11.00
CA ASN A 50 7.80 -2.42 10.26
C ASN A 50 7.33 -2.22 8.81
N ILE A 51 6.97 -3.32 8.14
CA ILE A 51 6.41 -3.28 6.77
C ILE A 51 5.12 -2.47 6.75
N GLY A 52 4.25 -2.66 7.75
CA GLY A 52 3.00 -1.92 7.87
C GLY A 52 3.21 -0.42 8.04
N ASN A 53 4.19 -0.01 8.87
CA ASN A 53 4.53 1.40 9.08
C ASN A 53 5.09 2.02 7.81
N GLU A 54 6.09 1.40 7.16
CA GLU A 54 6.70 1.92 5.93
C GLU A 54 5.68 2.09 4.80
N LEU A 55 4.80 1.09 4.61
CA LEU A 55 3.72 1.18 3.62
C LEU A 55 2.68 2.25 4.01
N GLY A 56 2.37 2.35 5.30
CA GLY A 56 1.46 3.35 5.85
C GLY A 56 1.96 4.76 5.60
N ASP A 57 3.23 5.01 5.88
CA ASP A 57 3.89 6.30 5.68
C ASP A 57 3.95 6.67 4.20
N ALA A 58 4.36 5.74 3.33
CA ALA A 58 4.36 5.96 1.89
C ALA A 58 2.97 6.33 1.35
N LEU A 59 1.93 5.60 1.77
CA LEU A 59 0.54 5.92 1.40
C LEU A 59 0.05 7.24 1.99
N HIS A 60 0.50 7.59 3.20
CA HIS A 60 0.16 8.86 3.85
C HIS A 60 0.72 10.04 3.05
N GLU A 61 2.01 9.98 2.71
CA GLU A 61 2.68 11.01 1.92
C GLU A 61 2.04 11.16 0.54
N MET A 62 1.81 10.05 -0.16
CA MET A 62 1.11 10.07 -1.45
C MET A 62 -0.26 10.74 -1.36
N ARG A 63 -1.03 10.44 -0.29
CA ARG A 63 -2.34 11.09 -0.06
C ARG A 63 -2.20 12.57 0.26
N ILE A 64 -1.20 12.99 1.01
CA ILE A 64 -0.95 14.40 1.30
C ILE A 64 -0.68 15.15 0.00
N THR A 65 0.20 14.63 -0.84
CA THR A 65 0.57 15.24 -2.13
C THR A 65 -0.62 15.28 -3.10
N ALA A 66 -1.32 14.15 -3.28
CA ALA A 66 -2.44 14.07 -4.22
C ALA A 66 -3.63 14.96 -3.83
N ASN A 67 -3.83 15.22 -2.53
CA ASN A 67 -4.93 16.06 -2.05
C ASN A 67 -4.50 17.50 -1.79
N PHE A 68 -3.25 17.88 -2.06
CA PHE A 68 -2.77 19.25 -1.85
C PHE A 68 -3.37 20.20 -2.89
N LEU A 69 -3.88 21.34 -2.43
CA LEU A 69 -4.42 22.39 -3.30
C LEU A 69 -3.55 23.65 -3.28
N MET A 70 -3.29 24.19 -2.10
CA MET A 70 -2.54 25.44 -1.94
C MET A 70 -2.05 25.65 -0.50
N LYS A 71 -1.19 26.64 -0.29
CA LYS A 71 -0.89 27.16 1.05
C LYS A 71 -2.11 27.87 1.64
N CYS A 72 -2.29 27.76 2.96
CA CYS A 72 -3.43 28.36 3.63
C CYS A 72 -3.27 29.87 3.72
N ASN A 73 -4.13 30.62 3.02
CA ASN A 73 -4.17 32.09 3.05
C ASN A 73 -4.56 32.69 4.42
N LYS A 74 -5.14 31.89 5.32
CA LYS A 74 -5.61 32.36 6.65
C LYS A 74 -4.51 32.33 7.70
N CYS A 75 -3.68 31.29 7.72
CA CYS A 75 -2.61 31.15 8.72
C CYS A 75 -1.20 31.26 8.13
N ASN A 76 -1.03 31.22 6.81
CA ASN A 76 0.24 31.25 6.07
C ASN A 76 1.28 30.18 6.47
N ILE A 77 0.94 29.29 7.40
CA ILE A 77 1.81 28.22 7.92
C ILE A 77 1.38 26.87 7.33
N GLY A 78 0.06 26.60 7.36
CA GLY A 78 -0.51 25.33 6.92
C GLY A 78 -0.76 25.23 5.42
N SER A 79 -1.20 24.05 5.00
CA SER A 79 -1.60 23.71 3.64
C SER A 79 -3.07 23.32 3.60
N VAL A 80 -3.79 23.79 2.58
CA VAL A 80 -5.17 23.41 2.31
C VAL A 80 -5.17 22.14 1.49
N ARG A 81 -5.87 21.10 1.99
CA ARG A 81 -5.99 19.80 1.34
C ARG A 81 -7.44 19.36 1.22
N ILE A 82 -7.74 18.49 0.26
CA ILE A 82 -9.03 17.81 0.14
C ILE A 82 -9.17 16.78 1.28
N ILE A 83 -10.29 16.85 2.01
CA ILE A 83 -10.65 15.97 3.10
C ILE A 83 -11.99 15.31 2.81
N HIS A 84 -12.07 14.01 3.09
CA HIS A 84 -13.31 13.25 3.06
C HIS A 84 -13.91 13.17 4.46
N SER A 85 -15.10 13.71 4.64
CA SER A 85 -15.82 13.62 5.91
C SER A 85 -16.41 12.23 6.09
N LYS A 86 -15.94 11.48 7.09
CA LYS A 86 -16.54 10.17 7.46
C LYS A 86 -17.99 10.30 7.93
N ARG A 87 -18.35 11.44 8.54
CA ARG A 87 -19.70 11.68 9.09
C ARG A 87 -20.73 11.97 8.01
N THR A 88 -20.37 12.75 6.99
CA THR A 88 -21.31 13.23 5.96
C THR A 88 -21.09 12.58 4.60
N GLY A 89 -20.00 11.85 4.40
CA GLY A 89 -19.61 11.27 3.11
C GLY A 89 -19.16 12.29 2.06
N LYS A 90 -19.16 13.59 2.40
CA LYS A 90 -18.83 14.68 1.47
C LYS A 90 -17.35 15.04 1.52
N GLN A 91 -16.83 15.50 0.39
CA GLN A 91 -15.52 16.12 0.29
C GLN A 91 -15.60 17.62 0.62
N PHE A 92 -14.54 18.14 1.22
CA PHE A 92 -14.33 19.57 1.46
C PHE A 92 -12.82 19.84 1.53
N ALA A 93 -12.38 21.04 1.23
CA ALA A 93 -10.98 21.41 1.42
C ALA A 93 -10.79 22.07 2.79
N ALA A 94 -9.70 21.77 3.48
CA ALA A 94 -9.42 22.35 4.79
C ALA A 94 -7.93 22.50 5.07
N CYS A 95 -7.59 23.43 5.95
CA CYS A 95 -6.23 23.57 6.44
C CYS A 95 -5.84 22.37 7.33
N ASP A 96 -4.65 21.83 7.09
CA ASP A 96 -4.04 20.79 7.91
C ASP A 96 -3.60 21.23 9.31
N GLY A 97 -3.51 22.53 9.56
CA GLY A 97 -3.21 23.10 10.89
C GLY A 97 -4.36 23.03 11.89
N TYR A 98 -5.40 22.23 11.65
CA TYR A 98 -6.48 22.00 12.62
C TYR A 98 -5.92 21.37 13.91
N PRO A 99 -6.39 21.76 15.13
CA PRO A 99 -7.49 22.68 15.43
C PRO A 99 -7.10 24.16 15.46
N LYS A 100 -5.81 24.50 15.34
CA LYS A 100 -5.31 25.88 15.40
C LYS A 100 -5.82 26.73 14.24
N CYS A 101 -5.94 26.14 13.05
CA CYS A 101 -6.57 26.76 11.88
C CYS A 101 -7.80 25.94 11.44
N LYS A 102 -8.99 26.54 11.57
CA LYS A 102 -10.28 25.94 11.17
C LYS A 102 -10.76 26.41 9.78
N ASN A 103 -9.82 26.85 8.93
CA ASN A 103 -10.17 27.32 7.59
C ASN A 103 -10.65 26.14 6.73
N THR A 104 -11.84 26.28 6.14
CA THR A 104 -12.48 25.23 5.34
C THR A 104 -13.17 25.84 4.13
N TYR A 105 -13.23 25.09 3.04
CA TYR A 105 -13.86 25.46 1.78
C TYR A 105 -14.78 24.32 1.35
N PRO A 106 -16.07 24.59 1.09
CA PRO A 106 -16.96 23.59 0.54
C PRO A 106 -16.49 23.22 -0.88
N LEU A 107 -16.46 21.92 -1.18
CA LEU A 107 -16.22 21.43 -2.54
C LEU A 107 -17.56 20.99 -3.16
N PRO A 108 -17.80 21.26 -4.45
CA PRO A 108 -18.99 20.81 -5.13
C PRO A 108 -19.05 19.28 -5.14
N HIS A 109 -20.22 18.72 -4.86
CA HIS A 109 -20.45 17.28 -4.86
C HIS A 109 -20.82 16.82 -6.28
N CYS A 110 -19.87 16.89 -7.21
CA CYS A 110 -20.09 16.32 -8.54
C CYS A 110 -19.42 14.94 -8.63
N ARG A 111 -20.19 13.92 -9.04
CA ARG A 111 -19.79 12.51 -9.02
C ARG A 111 -18.74 12.15 -10.09
N SER A 112 -18.36 13.12 -10.93
CA SER A 112 -17.39 12.98 -12.03
C SER A 112 -16.56 14.25 -12.10
N MET A 113 -15.46 14.29 -11.35
CA MET A 113 -14.39 15.26 -11.59
C MET A 113 -13.14 14.43 -11.79
N GLU A 114 -12.89 14.02 -13.03
CA GLU A 114 -11.55 13.62 -13.45
C GLU A 114 -10.70 14.90 -13.44
N LEU A 115 -9.71 14.92 -12.56
CA LEU A 115 -8.67 15.95 -12.57
C LEU A 115 -7.89 15.77 -13.88
N LEU A 116 -8.11 16.68 -14.83
CA LEU A 116 -7.26 16.86 -16.02
C LEU A 116 -5.84 17.23 -15.62
#